data_AF-A0A916SBL2-F1
#
_entry.id   AF-A0A916SBL2-F1
#
_cell.length_a   1.000
_cell.length_b   1.000
_cell.length_c   1.000
_cell.angle_alpha   90.00
_cell.angle_beta   90.00
_cell.angle_gamma   90.00
#
_symmetry.space_group_name_H-M   'P 1'
#
loop_
_entity.id
_entity.type
_entity.pdbx_description
1 polymer ?
#
loop_
_entity_poly.entity_id
_entity_poly.type
_entity_poly.pdbx_seq_one_letter_code
_entity_poly.pdbx_strand_id
1 'polypeptide(L)'
;MPISAAHKSRLLDDIHWGRLIVGFCLTAVLSLSVHTVMIDVLHVPYPSQEVKALLPFRLITNLAVAFGAVWLYGALRKDLPRRGWALPAIILFLLMCGLNETLRGWLMNAYCNAPFLESALFLGLVTLAGTLYYASTAALVALGWRYMRTDGQKVLGLLAIVLLLTLVISPLAALAREETATHFKYLSPLNGWCIMPYGPNILIPAYATFIEPALACMICVAFCWNYLPGGFWTKVLAFTLLIMALKQQLFAAFLYAFYAKLLEWTAPERHQNVPE
;
A
#
# COMPACT_ATOMS: atom_id res chain seq x y z
N MET A 1 11.40 6.50 36.12
CA MET A 1 10.22 5.61 36.23
C MET A 1 10.58 4.25 35.66
N PRO A 2 10.65 3.18 36.46
CA PRO A 2 10.94 1.84 35.96
C PRO A 2 9.74 1.31 35.18
N ILE A 3 9.93 1.10 33.88
CA ILE A 3 8.94 0.43 33.02
C ILE A 3 8.91 -1.04 33.43
N SER A 4 7.88 -1.41 34.20
CA SER A 4 7.65 -2.76 34.71
C SER A 4 7.68 -3.80 33.59
N ALA A 5 8.39 -4.90 33.82
CA ALA A 5 8.53 -6.03 32.91
C ALA A 5 7.20 -6.78 32.65
N ALA A 6 6.11 -6.41 33.34
CA ALA A 6 4.78 -7.02 33.21
C ALA A 6 3.99 -6.58 31.96
N HIS A 7 4.49 -5.63 31.14
CA HIS A 7 3.78 -5.18 29.93
C HIS A 7 3.95 -6.12 28.72
N LYS A 8 4.76 -7.19 28.85
CA LYS A 8 5.25 -7.97 27.72
C LYS A 8 4.32 -9.11 27.25
N SER A 9 3.26 -9.45 27.99
CA SER A 9 2.27 -10.48 27.58
C SER A 9 0.89 -9.93 27.23
N ARG A 10 0.50 -8.76 27.74
CA ARG A 10 -0.87 -8.22 27.58
C ARG A 10 -1.29 -7.84 26.16
N LEU A 11 -0.35 -7.74 25.22
CA LEU A 11 -0.66 -7.30 23.86
C LEU A 11 -1.57 -8.30 23.13
N LEU A 12 -1.56 -9.58 23.53
CA LEU A 12 -2.40 -10.65 22.94
C LEU A 12 -3.39 -11.27 23.93
N ASP A 13 -3.17 -11.11 25.24
CA ASP A 13 -3.99 -11.74 26.28
C ASP A 13 -5.41 -11.13 26.38
N ASP A 14 -5.56 -9.85 26.08
CA ASP A 14 -6.85 -9.13 26.13
C ASP A 14 -7.62 -9.17 24.78
N ILE A 15 -7.09 -9.87 23.77
CA ILE A 15 -7.70 -9.92 22.43
C ILE A 15 -8.75 -11.03 22.38
N HIS A 16 -10.00 -10.64 22.12
CA HIS A 16 -11.06 -11.58 21.76
C HIS A 16 -10.84 -12.09 20.32
N TRP A 17 -9.94 -13.07 20.16
CA TRP A 17 -9.54 -13.66 18.88
C TRP A 17 -10.71 -14.07 17.99
N GLY A 18 -11.79 -14.61 18.58
CA GLY A 18 -12.99 -14.96 17.82
C GLY A 18 -13.64 -13.76 17.12
N ARG A 19 -13.77 -12.63 17.82
CA ARG A 19 -14.33 -11.39 17.23
C ARG A 19 -13.40 -10.83 16.15
N LEU A 20 -12.10 -10.92 16.37
CA LEU A 20 -11.08 -10.45 15.43
C LEU A 20 -11.07 -11.28 14.14
N ILE A 21 -11.13 -12.61 14.25
CA ILE A 21 -11.22 -13.52 13.09
C ILE A 21 -12.51 -13.27 12.31
N VAL A 22 -13.65 -13.13 13.00
CA VAL A 22 -14.93 -12.83 12.32
C VAL A 22 -14.87 -11.48 11.60
N GLY A 23 -14.37 -10.43 12.26
CA GLY A 23 -14.18 -9.12 11.65
C GLY A 23 -13.23 -9.16 10.45
N PHE A 24 -12.15 -9.94 10.55
CA PHE A 24 -11.21 -10.18 9.49
C PHE A 24 -11.86 -10.83 8.26
N CYS A 25 -12.56 -11.95 8.46
CA CYS A 25 -13.24 -12.66 7.39
C CYS A 25 -14.31 -11.80 6.72
N LEU A 26 -15.11 -11.07 7.51
CA LEU A 26 -16.10 -10.13 6.99
C LEU A 26 -15.46 -9.02 6.16
N THR A 27 -14.37 -8.42 6.65
CA THR A 27 -13.66 -7.35 5.92
C THR A 27 -13.05 -7.86 4.63
N ALA A 28 -12.45 -9.05 4.64
CA ALA A 28 -11.87 -9.66 3.45
C ALA A 28 -12.93 -9.93 2.38
N VAL A 29 -14.08 -10.50 2.77
CA VAL A 29 -15.18 -10.78 1.85
C VAL A 29 -15.80 -9.48 1.31
N LEU A 30 -16.16 -8.54 2.19
CA LEU A 30 -16.82 -7.29 1.81
C LEU A 30 -15.93 -6.42 0.92
N SER A 31 -14.63 -6.28 1.26
CA SER A 31 -13.72 -5.42 0.51
C SER A 31 -13.53 -5.89 -0.93
N LEU A 32 -13.44 -7.20 -1.17
CA LEU A 32 -13.33 -7.72 -2.54
C LEU A 32 -14.69 -7.69 -3.25
N SER A 33 -15.78 -7.95 -2.53
CA SER A 33 -17.14 -7.96 -3.09
C SER A 33 -17.50 -6.60 -3.69
N VAL A 34 -17.12 -5.49 -3.04
CA VAL A 34 -17.33 -4.15 -3.58
C VAL A 34 -16.58 -3.98 -4.91
N HIS A 35 -15.33 -4.46 -4.98
CA HIS A 35 -14.54 -4.37 -6.19
C HIS A 35 -15.12 -5.19 -7.34
N THR A 36 -15.55 -6.43 -7.08
CA THR A 36 -16.18 -7.29 -8.09
C THR A 36 -17.53 -6.73 -8.54
N VAL A 37 -18.36 -6.24 -7.61
CA VAL A 37 -19.66 -5.62 -7.96
C VAL A 37 -19.44 -4.35 -8.79
N MET A 38 -18.46 -3.51 -8.45
CA MET A 38 -18.15 -2.32 -9.25
C MET A 38 -17.75 -2.65 -10.69
N ILE A 39 -16.95 -3.70 -10.88
CA ILE A 39 -16.45 -4.07 -12.21
C ILE A 39 -17.50 -4.88 -12.99
N ASP A 40 -18.01 -5.97 -12.39
CA ASP A 40 -18.82 -6.95 -13.11
C ASP A 40 -20.31 -6.57 -13.19
N VAL A 41 -20.83 -5.85 -12.19
CA VAL A 41 -22.26 -5.47 -12.13
C VAL A 41 -22.46 -4.03 -12.59
N LEU A 42 -21.70 -3.10 -12.02
CA LEU A 42 -21.83 -1.68 -12.33
C LEU A 42 -21.07 -1.27 -13.60
N HIS A 43 -20.29 -2.17 -14.21
CA HIS A 43 -19.51 -1.91 -15.42
C HIS A 43 -18.65 -0.65 -15.33
N VAL A 44 -18.20 -0.29 -14.11
CA VAL A 44 -17.37 0.89 -13.91
C VAL A 44 -16.01 0.60 -14.53
N PRO A 45 -15.59 1.36 -15.55
CA PRO A 45 -14.33 1.10 -16.23
C PRO A 45 -13.18 1.25 -15.24
N TYR A 46 -12.27 0.27 -15.24
CA TYR A 46 -11.06 0.36 -14.43
C TYR A 46 -10.29 1.61 -14.89
N PRO A 47 -9.81 2.48 -13.97
CA PRO A 47 -9.05 3.66 -14.34
C PRO A 47 -7.77 3.21 -15.04
N SER A 48 -7.78 3.25 -16.38
CA SER A 48 -6.69 2.78 -17.23
C SER A 48 -5.61 3.84 -17.46
N GLN A 49 -5.86 5.07 -17.02
CA GLN A 49 -4.89 6.15 -17.13
C GLN A 49 -4.01 6.17 -15.89
N GLU A 50 -2.72 5.89 -16.08
CA GLU A 50 -1.69 6.43 -15.20
C GLU A 50 -1.90 7.94 -15.19
N VAL A 51 -2.50 8.46 -14.11
CA VAL A 51 -2.56 9.89 -13.87
C VAL A 51 -1.10 10.33 -13.91
N LYS A 52 -0.71 11.09 -14.94
CA LYS A 52 0.60 11.73 -15.01
C LYS A 52 0.64 12.69 -13.84
N ALA A 53 1.06 12.15 -12.70
CA ALA A 53 0.99 12.81 -11.43
C ALA A 53 1.93 14.00 -11.49
N LEU A 54 1.35 15.18 -11.68
CA LEU A 54 2.05 16.44 -11.57
C LEU A 54 2.76 16.47 -10.20
N LEU A 55 3.91 17.14 -10.15
CA LEU A 55 4.72 17.28 -8.93
C LEU A 55 3.90 17.57 -7.64
N PRO A 56 2.86 18.43 -7.65
CA PRO A 56 1.99 18.63 -6.48
C PRO A 56 1.25 17.36 -6.00
N PHE A 57 0.79 16.50 -6.91
CA PHE A 57 0.13 15.24 -6.55
C PHE A 57 1.09 14.35 -5.76
N ARG A 58 2.30 14.13 -6.30
CA ARG A 58 3.31 13.28 -5.67
C ARG A 58 3.75 13.81 -4.31
N LEU A 59 3.86 15.13 -4.18
CA LEU A 59 4.27 15.76 -2.93
C LEU A 59 3.22 15.54 -1.83
N ILE A 60 1.93 15.71 -2.16
CA ILE A 60 0.83 15.52 -1.20
C ILE A 60 0.70 14.05 -0.79
N THR A 61 0.78 13.11 -1.74
CA THR A 61 0.71 11.68 -1.42
C THR A 61 1.93 11.23 -0.60
N ASN A 62 3.13 11.67 -0.96
CA ASN A 62 4.35 11.36 -0.23
C ASN A 62 4.36 12.00 1.17
N LEU A 63 3.75 13.18 1.34
CA LEU A 63 3.54 13.80 2.64
C LEU A 63 2.66 12.93 3.54
N ALA A 64 1.54 12.45 3.02
CA ALA A 64 0.65 11.54 3.76
C ALA A 64 1.37 10.26 4.16
N VAL A 65 2.06 9.61 3.21
CA VAL A 65 2.84 8.39 3.46
C VAL A 65 3.91 8.62 4.51
N ALA A 66 4.73 9.66 4.35
CA ALA A 66 5.83 9.96 5.27
C ALA A 66 5.30 10.26 6.68
N PHE A 67 4.21 11.02 6.79
CA PHE A 67 3.57 11.30 8.08
C PHE A 67 3.08 10.02 8.74
N GLY A 68 2.33 9.19 8.00
CA GLY A 68 1.84 7.91 8.49
C GLY A 68 2.97 6.96 8.90
N ALA A 69 4.04 6.91 8.11
CA ALA A 69 5.20 6.05 8.36
C ALA A 69 5.99 6.51 9.60
N VAL A 70 6.23 7.81 9.77
CA VAL A 70 6.87 8.37 10.98
C VAL A 70 6.03 8.07 12.21
N TRP A 71 4.71 8.24 12.12
CA TRP A 71 3.80 8.00 13.24
C TRP A 71 3.76 6.50 13.62
N LEU A 72 3.61 5.61 12.64
CA LEU A 72 3.60 4.15 12.86
C LEU A 72 4.96 3.65 13.37
N TYR A 73 6.07 4.17 12.86
CA TYR A 73 7.40 3.87 13.39
C TYR A 73 7.52 4.28 14.87
N GLY A 74 7.00 5.45 15.22
CA GLY A 74 6.94 5.93 16.59
C GLY A 74 6.15 4.99 17.51
N ALA A 75 5.01 4.47 17.05
CA ALA A 75 4.23 3.46 17.77
C ALA A 75 5.03 2.15 17.94
N LEU A 76 5.62 1.63 16.86
CA LEU A 76 6.47 0.44 16.89
C LEU A 76 7.65 0.57 17.85
N ARG A 77 8.28 1.75 17.93
CA ARG A 77 9.40 2.02 18.85
C ARG A 77 8.97 2.01 20.32
N LYS A 78 7.73 2.41 20.62
CA LYS A 78 7.19 2.38 21.99
C LYS A 78 6.89 0.96 22.43
N ASP A 79 6.39 0.10 21.54
CA ASP A 79 6.11 -1.32 21.82
C ASP A 79 7.36 -2.21 21.81
N LEU A 80 8.37 -1.85 21.02
CA LEU A 80 9.62 -2.60 20.88
C LEU A 80 10.87 -1.81 21.35
N PRO A 81 10.89 -1.25 22.58
CA PRO A 81 11.92 -0.31 23.01
C PRO A 81 13.30 -0.96 23.17
N ARG A 82 13.33 -2.25 23.56
CA ARG A 82 14.57 -3.02 23.77
C ARG A 82 15.16 -3.61 22.50
N ARG A 83 14.43 -3.56 21.37
CA ARG A 83 14.93 -4.07 20.10
C ARG A 83 15.59 -2.93 19.33
N GLY A 84 16.65 -3.25 18.58
CA GLY A 84 17.39 -2.27 17.79
C GLY A 84 16.49 -1.51 16.82
N TRP A 85 16.92 -0.33 16.38
CA TRP A 85 16.22 0.53 15.42
C TRP A 85 15.89 -0.14 14.08
N ALA A 86 16.65 -1.17 13.70
CA ALA A 86 16.47 -1.93 12.46
C ALA A 86 15.18 -2.77 12.46
N LEU A 87 14.81 -3.41 13.58
CA LEU A 87 13.63 -4.29 13.57
C LEU A 87 12.31 -3.52 13.34
N PRO A 88 12.03 -2.40 14.03
CA PRO A 88 10.87 -1.56 13.71
C PRO A 88 10.89 -1.06 12.27
N ALA A 89 12.07 -0.84 11.67
CA ALA A 89 12.18 -0.44 10.28
C ALA A 89 11.80 -1.59 9.33
N ILE A 90 12.26 -2.81 9.62
CA ILE A 90 11.89 -4.03 8.88
C ILE A 90 10.38 -4.28 8.99
N ILE A 91 9.81 -4.17 10.20
CA ILE A 91 8.37 -4.34 10.39
C ILE A 91 7.59 -3.28 9.61
N LEU A 92 8.00 -2.01 9.70
CA LEU A 92 7.38 -0.93 8.93
C LEU A 92 7.44 -1.20 7.42
N PHE A 93 8.59 -1.62 6.90
CA PHE A 93 8.76 -2.01 5.50
C PHE A 93 7.78 -3.11 5.09
N LEU A 94 7.73 -4.21 5.85
CA LEU A 94 6.84 -5.33 5.57
C LEU A 94 5.36 -4.92 5.64
N LEU A 95 4.99 -4.06 6.59
CA LEU A 95 3.64 -3.52 6.70
C LEU A 95 3.29 -2.63 5.51
N MET A 96 4.20 -1.76 5.07
CA MET A 96 3.97 -0.94 3.88
C MET A 96 3.82 -1.81 2.62
N CYS A 97 4.66 -2.83 2.44
CA CYS A 97 4.54 -3.79 1.34
C CYS A 97 3.21 -4.55 1.38
N GLY A 98 2.83 -5.07 2.55
CA GLY A 98 1.57 -5.80 2.72
C GLY A 98 0.33 -4.92 2.52
N LEU A 99 0.33 -3.70 3.06
CA LEU A 99 -0.74 -2.73 2.84
C LEU A 99 -0.85 -2.32 1.38
N ASN A 100 0.27 -2.21 0.65
CA ASN A 100 0.25 -1.87 -0.77
C ASN A 100 0.20 -3.11 -1.68
N GLU A 101 -0.23 -4.26 -1.15
CA GLU A 101 -0.61 -5.45 -1.91
C GLU A 101 0.51 -5.96 -2.83
N THR A 102 1.76 -5.84 -2.39
CA THR A 102 2.92 -6.17 -3.23
C THR A 102 2.98 -7.66 -3.57
N LEU A 103 2.77 -8.56 -2.59
CA LEU A 103 2.80 -10.00 -2.82
C LEU A 103 1.56 -10.45 -3.60
N ARG A 104 0.38 -9.93 -3.23
CA ARG A 104 -0.89 -10.16 -3.93
C ARG A 104 -0.79 -9.73 -5.39
N GLY A 105 -0.32 -8.53 -5.65
CA GLY A 105 -0.17 -7.97 -6.99
C GLY A 105 0.78 -8.82 -7.83
N TRP A 106 1.94 -9.19 -7.27
CA TRP A 106 2.87 -10.11 -7.93
C TRP A 106 2.22 -11.46 -8.27
N LEU A 107 1.58 -12.11 -7.29
CA LEU A 107 1.01 -13.44 -7.46
C LEU A 107 -0.16 -13.45 -8.45
N MET A 108 -1.09 -12.50 -8.32
CA MET A 108 -2.26 -12.41 -9.20
C MET A 108 -1.87 -12.05 -10.64
N ASN A 109 -0.90 -11.14 -10.81
CA ASN A 109 -0.41 -10.81 -12.14
C ASN A 109 0.33 -12.00 -12.76
N ALA A 110 1.09 -12.76 -11.99
CA ALA A 110 1.74 -13.97 -12.51
C ALA A 110 0.73 -15.06 -12.87
N TYR A 111 -0.28 -15.27 -12.02
CA TYR A 111 -1.31 -16.30 -12.20
C TYR A 111 -2.09 -16.14 -13.51
N CYS A 112 -2.39 -14.91 -13.92
CA CYS A 112 -3.12 -14.64 -15.15
C CYS A 112 -2.27 -14.69 -16.42
N ASN A 113 -0.96 -14.89 -16.31
CA ASN A 113 -0.04 -14.83 -17.43
C ASN A 113 0.57 -16.19 -17.77
N ALA A 114 0.82 -16.40 -19.06
CA ALA A 114 1.51 -17.58 -19.58
C ALA A 114 2.78 -17.19 -20.34
N PRO A 115 3.88 -17.94 -20.22
CA PRO A 115 4.09 -19.04 -19.26
C PRO A 115 4.23 -18.52 -17.80
N PHE A 116 3.65 -19.25 -16.84
CA PHE A 116 3.53 -18.80 -15.44
C PHE A 116 4.89 -18.50 -14.80
N LEU A 117 5.87 -19.40 -14.95
CA LEU A 117 7.15 -19.28 -14.23
C LEU A 117 7.97 -18.07 -14.69
N GLU A 118 8.08 -17.84 -16.00
CA GLU A 118 8.80 -16.68 -16.55
C GLU A 118 8.10 -15.38 -16.18
N SER A 119 6.77 -15.34 -16.30
CA SER A 119 5.95 -14.20 -15.90
C SER A 119 6.09 -13.91 -14.40
N ALA A 120 6.10 -14.94 -13.56
CA ALA A 120 6.30 -14.82 -12.12
C ALA A 120 7.69 -14.26 -11.79
N LEU A 121 8.75 -14.73 -12.45
CA LEU A 121 10.09 -14.21 -12.26
C LEU A 121 10.19 -12.74 -12.69
N PHE A 122 9.70 -12.41 -13.89
CA PHE A 122 9.67 -11.05 -14.41
C PHE A 122 8.93 -10.09 -13.46
N LEU A 123 7.68 -10.42 -13.13
CA LEU A 123 6.86 -9.60 -12.24
C LEU A 123 7.43 -9.53 -10.83
N GLY A 124 8.10 -10.59 -10.37
CA GLY A 124 8.78 -10.62 -9.07
C GLY A 124 9.93 -9.63 -9.01
N LEU A 125 10.78 -9.60 -10.04
CA LEU A 125 11.90 -8.65 -10.15
C LEU A 125 11.40 -7.20 -10.26
N VAL A 126 10.39 -6.96 -11.12
CA VAL A 126 9.77 -5.63 -11.28
C VAL A 126 9.12 -5.16 -9.98
N THR A 127 8.42 -6.05 -9.27
CA THR A 127 7.81 -5.75 -7.96
C THR A 127 8.89 -5.48 -6.92
N LEU A 128 9.94 -6.28 -6.87
CA LEU A 128 11.08 -6.08 -5.96
C LEU A 128 11.72 -4.70 -6.17
N ALA A 129 11.95 -4.30 -7.41
CA ALA A 129 12.42 -2.94 -7.73
C ALA A 129 11.43 -1.87 -7.23
N GLY A 130 10.13 -2.09 -7.38
CA GLY A 130 9.08 -1.23 -6.82
C GLY A 130 9.11 -1.14 -5.28
N THR A 131 9.42 -2.24 -4.59
CA THR A 131 9.50 -2.26 -3.11
C THR A 131 10.65 -1.44 -2.55
N LEU A 132 11.63 -1.04 -3.37
CA LEU A 132 12.70 -0.12 -2.96
C LEU A 132 12.13 1.19 -2.42
N TYR A 133 11.01 1.68 -2.97
CA TYR A 133 10.34 2.86 -2.45
C TYR A 133 9.92 2.70 -0.98
N TYR A 134 9.31 1.56 -0.62
CA TYR A 134 8.90 1.26 0.75
C TYR A 134 10.12 1.02 1.66
N ALA A 135 11.13 0.32 1.17
CA ALA A 135 12.36 0.06 1.91
C ALA A 135 13.10 1.37 2.24
N SER A 136 13.25 2.26 1.26
CA SER A 136 13.84 3.58 1.44
C SER A 136 13.00 4.44 2.38
N THR A 137 11.67 4.41 2.28
CA THR A 137 10.79 5.14 3.22
C THR A 137 11.02 4.68 4.65
N ALA A 138 11.00 3.36 4.90
CA ALA A 138 11.22 2.81 6.24
C ALA A 138 12.64 3.13 6.77
N ALA A 139 13.66 3.05 5.91
CA ALA A 139 15.03 3.39 6.27
C ALA A 139 15.19 4.89 6.62
N LEU A 140 14.66 5.79 5.78
CA LEU A 140 14.70 7.24 6.02
C LEU A 140 13.99 7.61 7.31
N VAL A 141 12.82 7.03 7.57
CA VAL A 141 12.09 7.23 8.83
C VAL A 141 12.91 6.73 10.02
N ALA A 142 13.49 5.54 9.94
CA ALA A 142 14.27 4.96 11.04
C ALA A 142 15.55 5.76 11.35
N LEU A 143 16.23 6.25 10.31
CA LEU A 143 17.40 7.12 10.44
C LEU A 143 17.00 8.49 10.98
N GLY A 144 15.97 9.11 10.39
CA GLY A 144 15.47 10.42 10.78
C GLY A 144 14.95 10.45 12.21
N TRP A 145 14.30 9.39 12.68
CA TRP A 145 13.77 9.28 14.05
C TRP A 145 14.83 9.52 15.13
N ARG A 146 16.10 9.18 14.87
CA ARG A 146 17.21 9.44 15.81
C ARG A 146 17.48 10.93 16.03
N TYR A 147 17.23 11.74 15.00
CA TYR A 147 17.52 13.17 14.96
C TYR A 147 16.27 14.04 15.20
N MET A 148 15.07 13.48 15.08
CA MET A 148 13.79 14.17 15.28
C MET A 148 13.33 14.20 16.75
N ARG A 149 14.09 14.86 17.64
CA ARG A 149 13.75 14.91 19.07
C ARG A 149 12.71 15.97 19.41
N THR A 150 12.85 17.17 18.85
CA THR A 150 11.93 18.29 19.06
C THR A 150 10.84 18.33 17.99
N ASP A 151 9.72 19.00 18.26
CA ASP A 151 8.62 19.09 17.28
C ASP A 151 9.04 19.85 16.02
N GLY A 152 9.87 20.89 16.14
CA GLY A 152 10.48 21.56 14.99
C GLY A 152 11.37 20.63 14.16
N GLN A 153 12.17 19.77 14.81
CA GLN A 153 12.99 18.76 14.11
C GLN A 153 12.13 17.70 13.44
N LYS A 154 10.98 17.32 14.01
CA LYS A 154 10.02 16.40 13.35
C LYS A 154 9.44 17.01 12.09
N VAL A 155 9.07 18.29 12.12
CA VAL A 155 8.55 19.00 10.93
C VAL A 155 9.62 19.10 9.84
N LEU A 156 10.82 19.56 10.20
CA LEU A 156 11.95 19.64 9.26
C LEU A 156 12.34 18.26 8.71
N GLY A 157 12.39 17.26 9.59
CA GLY A 157 12.69 15.89 9.22
C GLY A 157 11.64 15.30 8.29
N LEU A 158 10.35 15.53 8.56
CA LEU A 158 9.25 15.11 7.69
C LEU A 158 9.36 15.79 6.33
N LEU A 159 9.60 17.10 6.28
CA LEU A 159 9.80 17.83 5.03
C LEU A 159 10.99 17.27 4.23
N ALA A 160 12.12 17.00 4.89
CA ALA A 160 13.28 16.41 4.25
C ALA A 160 12.97 15.01 3.68
N ILE A 161 12.26 14.16 4.43
CA ILE A 161 11.82 12.84 3.94
C ILE A 161 10.92 13.00 2.73
N VAL A 162 9.93 13.89 2.77
CA VAL A 162 8.98 14.11 1.66
C VAL A 162 9.70 14.59 0.41
N LEU A 163 10.65 15.51 0.55
CA LEU A 163 11.45 16.00 -0.57
C LEU A 163 12.33 14.88 -1.16
N LEU A 164 13.00 14.10 -0.31
CA LEU A 164 13.80 12.96 -0.76
C LEU A 164 12.93 11.90 -1.45
N LEU A 165 11.76 11.58 -0.90
CA LEU A 165 10.83 10.64 -1.51
C LEU A 165 10.38 11.13 -2.88
N THR A 166 10.01 12.40 -3.00
CA THR A 166 9.44 12.96 -4.22
C THR A 166 10.48 13.19 -5.32
N LEU A 167 11.63 13.73 -4.97
CA LEU A 167 12.64 14.19 -5.93
C LEU A 167 13.71 13.14 -6.23
N VAL A 168 13.93 12.17 -5.34
CA VAL A 168 15.02 11.20 -5.45
C VAL A 168 14.51 9.77 -5.46
N ILE A 169 13.82 9.32 -4.40
CA ILE A 169 13.45 7.90 -4.26
C ILE A 169 12.40 7.48 -5.28
N SER A 170 11.30 8.22 -5.45
CA SER A 170 10.26 7.90 -6.43
C SER A 170 10.79 7.81 -7.87
N PRO A 171 11.55 8.80 -8.40
CA PRO A 171 12.12 8.67 -9.75
C PRO A 171 13.15 7.55 -9.85
N LEU A 172 14.00 7.33 -8.84
CA LEU A 172 14.96 6.22 -8.84
C LEU A 172 14.26 4.86 -8.80
N ALA A 173 13.18 4.70 -8.02
CA ALA A 173 12.40 3.47 -7.98
C ALA A 173 11.67 3.22 -9.30
N ALA A 174 11.15 4.27 -9.94
CA ALA A 174 10.54 4.18 -11.26
C ALA A 174 11.57 3.77 -12.33
N LEU A 175 12.75 4.38 -12.31
CA LEU A 175 13.85 4.05 -13.20
C LEU A 175 14.35 2.63 -12.95
N ALA A 176 14.57 2.22 -11.70
CA ALA A 176 14.96 0.85 -11.37
C ALA A 176 13.93 -0.17 -11.87
N ARG A 177 12.63 0.14 -11.75
CA ARG A 177 11.54 -0.69 -12.27
C ARG A 177 11.58 -0.79 -13.80
N GLU A 178 11.76 0.33 -14.49
CA GLU A 178 11.83 0.41 -15.95
C GLU A 178 13.08 -0.30 -16.52
N GLU A 179 14.23 -0.07 -15.91
CA GLU A 179 15.48 -0.75 -16.26
C GLU A 179 15.39 -2.26 -16.02
N THR A 180 14.81 -2.68 -14.88
CA THR A 180 14.56 -4.11 -14.61
C THR A 180 13.62 -4.70 -15.65
N ALA A 181 12.52 -4.01 -15.98
CA ALA A 181 11.58 -4.46 -17.00
C ALA A 181 12.23 -4.56 -18.40
N THR A 182 13.12 -3.62 -18.73
CA THR A 182 13.83 -3.58 -20.02
C THR A 182 14.89 -4.68 -20.10
N HIS A 183 15.69 -4.84 -19.05
CA HIS A 183 16.75 -5.84 -18.98
C HIS A 183 16.20 -7.27 -19.04
N PHE A 184 15.09 -7.52 -18.32
CA PHE A 184 14.43 -8.82 -18.28
C PHE A 184 13.24 -8.94 -19.24
N LYS A 185 13.18 -8.10 -20.29
CA LYS A 185 12.07 -8.09 -21.26
C LYS A 185 11.85 -9.46 -21.93
N TYR A 186 12.90 -10.28 -22.06
CA TYR A 186 12.78 -11.63 -22.60
C TYR A 186 11.92 -12.57 -21.73
N LEU A 187 11.70 -12.25 -20.45
CA LEU A 187 10.80 -12.95 -19.53
C LEU A 187 9.39 -12.32 -19.47
N SER A 188 9.13 -11.28 -20.28
CA SER A 188 7.86 -10.56 -20.19
C SER A 188 6.69 -11.47 -20.56
N PRO A 189 5.55 -11.38 -19.84
CA PRO A 189 4.37 -12.17 -20.15
C PRO A 189 3.89 -11.96 -21.59
N LEU A 190 3.51 -13.06 -22.25
CA LEU A 190 3.05 -13.04 -23.65
C LEU A 190 1.59 -12.61 -23.78
N ASN A 191 0.79 -12.89 -22.75
CA ASN A 191 -0.63 -12.56 -22.72
C ASN A 191 -0.86 -11.24 -21.98
N GLY A 192 -1.97 -10.58 -22.30
CA GLY A 192 -2.45 -9.42 -21.55
C GLY A 192 -2.95 -9.81 -20.16
N TRP A 193 -3.46 -8.81 -19.43
CA TRP A 193 -4.08 -8.97 -18.12
C TRP A 193 -5.23 -10.01 -18.14
N CYS A 194 -5.61 -10.47 -16.94
CA CYS A 194 -6.77 -11.33 -16.74
C CYS A 194 -7.97 -10.85 -17.58
N ILE A 195 -8.53 -11.72 -18.43
CA ILE A 195 -9.66 -11.36 -19.30
C ILE A 195 -10.94 -11.31 -18.46
N MET A 196 -11.69 -10.20 -18.58
CA MET A 196 -13.00 -10.05 -17.96
C MET A 196 -14.10 -10.73 -18.80
N PRO A 197 -15.18 -11.25 -18.19
CA PRO A 197 -15.47 -11.28 -16.74
C PRO A 197 -14.64 -12.31 -15.98
N TYR A 198 -14.33 -12.03 -14.70
CA TYR A 198 -13.51 -12.93 -13.90
C TYR A 198 -14.27 -14.20 -13.50
N GLY A 199 -13.83 -15.35 -14.02
CA GLY A 199 -14.35 -16.65 -13.61
C GLY A 199 -13.95 -17.03 -12.17
N PRO A 200 -14.58 -18.07 -11.59
CA PRO A 200 -14.22 -18.58 -10.25
C PRO A 200 -12.74 -18.93 -10.09
N ASN A 201 -12.09 -19.35 -11.18
CA ASN A 201 -10.67 -19.64 -11.24
C ASN A 201 -9.77 -18.42 -10.93
N ILE A 202 -10.23 -17.20 -11.18
CA ILE A 202 -9.50 -15.96 -10.88
C ILE A 202 -9.99 -15.35 -9.57
N LEU A 203 -11.30 -15.41 -9.31
CA LEU A 203 -11.90 -14.86 -8.11
C LEU A 203 -11.37 -15.55 -6.84
N ILE A 204 -11.37 -16.88 -6.78
CA ILE A 204 -10.92 -17.63 -5.59
C ILE A 204 -9.49 -17.24 -5.16
N PRO A 205 -8.46 -17.26 -6.04
CA PRO A 205 -7.12 -16.81 -5.66
C PRO A 205 -7.07 -15.31 -5.35
N ALA A 206 -7.90 -14.47 -5.99
CA ALA A 206 -7.98 -13.05 -5.64
C ALA A 206 -8.49 -12.83 -4.20
N TYR A 207 -9.48 -13.59 -3.75
CA TYR A 207 -9.96 -13.59 -2.36
C TYR A 207 -8.90 -14.14 -1.40
N ALA A 208 -8.26 -15.26 -1.76
CA ALA A 208 -7.25 -15.89 -0.93
C ALA A 208 -6.03 -14.98 -0.71
N THR A 209 -5.56 -14.29 -1.76
CA THR A 209 -4.41 -13.37 -1.69
C THR A 209 -4.73 -12.06 -0.95
N PHE A 210 -6.01 -11.70 -0.81
CA PHE A 210 -6.43 -10.54 -0.01
C PHE A 210 -6.14 -10.68 1.49
N ILE A 211 -5.76 -11.88 1.92
CA ILE A 211 -5.24 -12.13 3.27
C ILE A 211 -4.04 -11.23 3.60
N GLU A 212 -3.20 -10.90 2.62
CA GLU A 212 -1.99 -10.06 2.82
C GLU A 212 -2.32 -8.66 3.35
N PRO A 213 -3.06 -7.79 2.63
CA PRO A 213 -3.36 -6.44 3.12
C PRO A 213 -4.19 -6.45 4.39
N ALA A 214 -5.06 -7.44 4.55
CA ALA A 214 -5.88 -7.58 5.75
C ALA A 214 -5.00 -7.95 6.98
N LEU A 215 -4.05 -8.87 6.84
CA LEU A 215 -3.09 -9.22 7.91
C LEU A 215 -2.21 -8.01 8.25
N ALA A 216 -1.70 -7.30 7.24
CA ALA A 216 -0.91 -6.09 7.44
C ALA A 216 -1.70 -5.03 8.22
N CYS A 217 -2.98 -4.84 7.90
CA CYS A 217 -3.88 -3.93 8.61
C CYS A 217 -4.08 -4.35 10.09
N MET A 218 -4.33 -5.64 10.36
CA MET A 218 -4.45 -6.14 11.73
C MET A 218 -3.18 -5.93 12.55
N ILE A 219 -2.02 -6.20 11.97
CA ILE A 219 -0.73 -5.98 12.64
C ILE A 219 -0.51 -4.48 12.89
N CYS A 220 -0.90 -3.60 11.96
CA CYS A 220 -0.88 -2.14 12.18
C CYS A 220 -1.74 -1.76 13.38
N VAL A 221 -3.00 -2.22 13.46
CA VAL A 221 -3.88 -1.97 14.61
C VAL A 221 -3.20 -2.42 15.90
N ALA A 222 -2.67 -3.65 15.93
CA ALA A 222 -2.07 -4.23 17.13
C ALA A 222 -0.96 -3.35 17.71
N PHE A 223 -0.12 -2.76 16.85
CA PHE A 223 0.97 -1.88 17.29
C PHE A 223 0.53 -0.44 17.57
N CYS A 224 -0.55 0.04 16.97
CA CYS A 224 -0.85 1.47 17.03
C CYS A 224 -2.08 1.83 17.86
N TRP A 225 -2.98 0.89 18.13
CA TRP A 225 -4.30 1.15 18.72
C TRP A 225 -4.25 1.90 20.06
N ASN A 226 -3.29 1.54 20.90
CA ASN A 226 -3.10 2.14 22.21
C ASN A 226 -2.52 3.56 22.15
N TYR A 227 -1.93 3.93 21.02
CA TYR A 227 -1.30 5.24 20.81
C TYR A 227 -2.17 6.21 20.00
N LEU A 228 -3.30 5.76 19.45
CA LEU A 228 -4.24 6.60 18.75
C LEU A 228 -4.98 7.55 19.73
N PRO A 229 -5.20 8.82 19.34
CA PRO A 229 -5.85 9.80 20.21
C PRO A 229 -7.37 9.58 20.35
N GLY A 230 -7.90 9.98 21.51
CA GLY A 230 -9.34 10.10 21.77
C GLY A 230 -10.07 8.80 22.11
N GLY A 231 -11.41 8.86 22.00
CA GLY A 231 -12.32 7.74 22.27
C GLY A 231 -12.39 6.72 21.13
N PHE A 232 -13.27 5.72 21.25
CA PHE A 232 -13.35 4.61 20.28
C PHE A 232 -13.53 5.08 18.83
N TRP A 233 -14.52 5.95 18.57
CA TRP A 233 -14.80 6.42 17.21
C TRP A 233 -13.67 7.28 16.62
N THR A 234 -13.03 8.12 17.42
CA THR A 234 -11.88 8.91 16.94
C THR A 234 -10.67 8.04 16.66
N LYS A 235 -10.46 6.97 17.44
CA LYS A 235 -9.43 5.97 17.15
C LYS A 235 -9.70 5.23 15.85
N VAL A 236 -10.93 4.79 15.62
CA VAL A 236 -11.34 4.16 14.35
C VAL A 236 -11.05 5.11 13.19
N LEU A 237 -11.48 6.37 13.27
CA LEU A 237 -11.23 7.36 12.22
C LEU A 237 -9.73 7.61 12.01
N ALA A 238 -8.97 7.86 13.07
CA ALA A 238 -7.53 8.11 12.99
C ALA A 238 -6.78 6.90 12.41
N PHE A 239 -7.20 5.68 12.75
CA PHE A 239 -6.65 4.46 12.17
C PHE A 239 -6.96 4.35 10.67
N THR A 240 -8.21 4.58 10.28
CA THR A 240 -8.60 4.57 8.86
C THR A 240 -7.79 5.58 8.06
N LEU A 241 -7.65 6.81 8.55
CA LEU A 241 -6.84 7.85 7.91
C LEU A 241 -5.36 7.46 7.81
N LEU A 242 -4.81 6.81 8.84
CA LEU A 242 -3.45 6.29 8.83
C LEU A 242 -3.26 5.22 7.74
N ILE A 243 -4.17 4.23 7.65
CA ILE A 243 -4.10 3.19 6.62
C ILE A 243 -4.25 3.79 5.22
N MET A 244 -5.20 4.71 5.03
CA MET A 244 -5.35 5.41 3.75
C MET A 244 -4.10 6.22 3.38
N ALA A 245 -3.43 6.83 4.36
CA ALA A 245 -2.19 7.56 4.13
C ALA A 245 -1.06 6.60 3.70
N LEU A 246 -0.90 5.48 4.39
CA LEU A 246 0.12 4.46 4.08
C LEU A 246 -0.13 3.74 2.74
N LYS A 247 -1.39 3.60 2.32
CA LYS A 247 -1.79 3.08 0.99
C LYS A 247 -1.72 4.12 -0.14
N GLN A 248 -1.32 5.37 0.13
CA GLN A 248 -1.38 6.49 -0.84
C GLN A 248 -2.80 6.82 -1.34
N GLN A 249 -3.84 6.35 -0.65
CA GLN A 249 -5.23 6.50 -1.07
C GLN A 249 -5.95 7.68 -0.40
N LEU A 250 -5.39 8.25 0.66
CA LEU A 250 -6.02 9.33 1.46
C LEU A 250 -6.53 10.49 0.60
N PHE A 251 -5.70 10.93 -0.35
CA PHE A 251 -6.03 12.02 -1.24
C PHE A 251 -6.35 11.54 -2.67
N ALA A 252 -6.28 10.24 -2.94
CA ALA A 252 -6.44 9.72 -4.29
C ALA A 252 -7.81 10.07 -4.87
N ALA A 253 -8.91 9.88 -4.12
CA ALA A 253 -10.25 10.21 -4.61
C ALA A 253 -10.43 11.70 -4.91
N PHE A 254 -9.95 12.58 -4.02
CA PHE A 254 -10.05 14.03 -4.19
C PHE A 254 -9.19 14.51 -5.35
N LEU A 255 -7.94 14.06 -5.42
CA LEU A 255 -7.01 14.47 -6.46
C LEU A 255 -7.40 13.88 -7.82
N TYR A 256 -7.90 12.64 -7.87
CA TYR A 256 -8.38 12.03 -9.10
C TYR A 256 -9.52 12.84 -9.71
N ALA A 257 -10.45 13.38 -8.91
CA ALA A 257 -11.50 14.25 -9.44
C ALA A 257 -10.98 15.51 -10.16
N PHE A 258 -9.82 16.05 -9.76
CA PHE A 258 -9.21 17.23 -10.39
C PHE A 258 -8.27 16.89 -11.56
N TYR A 259 -7.64 15.71 -11.53
CA TYR A 259 -6.59 15.32 -12.50
C TYR A 259 -7.02 14.25 -13.50
N ALA A 260 -8.10 13.53 -13.25
CA ALA A 260 -8.74 12.72 -14.28
C ALA A 260 -9.23 13.70 -15.35
N LYS A 261 -8.68 13.60 -16.56
CA LYS A 261 -9.31 14.24 -17.71
C LYS A 261 -10.73 13.68 -17.75
N LEU A 262 -11.74 14.52 -17.48
CA LEU A 262 -13.12 14.23 -17.87
C LEU A 262 -13.09 13.95 -19.37
N LEU A 263 -13.10 12.66 -19.73
CA LEU A 263 -13.05 12.19 -21.11
C LEU A 263 -14.36 12.51 -21.86
N GLU A 264 -15.34 13.12 -21.19
CA GLU A 264 -16.72 13.22 -21.63
C GLU A 264 -17.04 14.44 -22.51
N TRP A 265 -16.08 15.29 -22.89
CA TRP A 265 -16.38 16.47 -23.73
C TRP A 265 -15.57 16.64 -25.03
N THR A 266 -14.68 15.70 -25.40
CA THR A 266 -13.85 15.88 -26.62
C THR A 266 -13.70 14.67 -27.54
N ALA A 267 -14.50 13.61 -27.41
CA ALA A 267 -14.52 12.54 -28.40
C ALA A 267 -15.96 12.27 -28.85
N PRO A 268 -16.43 12.88 -29.96
CA PRO A 268 -17.64 12.41 -30.60
C PRO A 268 -17.39 10.98 -31.08
N GLU A 269 -18.38 10.12 -30.79
CA GLU A 269 -18.53 8.74 -31.22
C GLU A 269 -17.87 8.49 -32.58
N ARG A 270 -16.70 7.85 -32.59
CA ARG A 270 -16.21 7.19 -33.79
C ARG A 270 -16.55 5.72 -33.65
N HIS A 271 -17.77 5.37 -34.03
CA HIS A 271 -18.13 4.04 -34.46
C HIS A 271 -17.11 3.59 -35.53
N GLN A 272 -16.10 2.83 -35.12
CA GLN A 272 -15.27 2.10 -36.06
C GLN A 272 -16.04 0.84 -36.45
N ASN A 273 -16.73 0.94 -37.58
CA ASN A 273 -17.13 -0.19 -38.40
C ASN A 273 -15.91 -1.08 -38.64
N VAL A 274 -16.00 -2.33 -38.20
CA VAL A 274 -15.11 -3.42 -38.63
C VAL A 274 -15.76 -4.00 -39.89
N PRO A 275 -15.12 -3.95 -41.07
CA PRO A 275 -15.55 -4.76 -42.20
C PRO A 275 -15.13 -6.22 -41.98
N GLU A 276 -16.03 -7.13 -42.36
CA GLU A 276 -15.85 -8.60 -42.39
C GLU A 276 -14.64 -9.04 -43.22
#